data_AF-A0AAU7BLK3-F1
#
_entry.id   AF-A0AAU7BLK3-F1
#
_cell.length_a   1.000
_cell.length_b   1.000
_cell.length_c   1.000
_cell.angle_alpha   90.00
_cell.angle_beta   90.00
_cell.angle_gamma   90.00
#
_symmetry.space_group_name_H-M   'P 1'
#
loop_
_entity.id
_entity.type
_entity.pdbx_description
1 polymer ?
#
loop_
_entity_poly.entity_id
_entity_poly.type
_entity_poly.pdbx_seq_one_letter_code
_entity_poly.pdbx_strand_id
1 'polypeptide(L)'
;MQENKAQYPHLRMFAELDLIAQPLDHPVFGMSQTSRQFAYRHLLISGWQEQSDRSWAPTLDREKTTEVMRRQLGQHWTRVANLTPAETLLVAIALPRVVATDTALDDNAFKAAMADSDYMVAWCWDQFKAPAGKAEQQGDPYAWLKPEVPLEEPRAIIQKYIKHPNASAILHAHAFVRTIIFAMFFQARRLGVLPPAEMRWMRFFDRDMWYALQTIGRQAGFPEAPGILSHFLYECKAGVSLAEPQLDKAVNGLELAMSAYKYSEADKKRYEALQQERYAAAQGAALDEGVA
;
A
#
# COMPACT_ATOMS: atom_id res chain seq x y z
N MET A 1 17.73 12.83 -22.17
CA MET A 1 17.22 11.92 -21.12
C MET A 1 18.34 11.44 -20.19
N GLN A 2 19.54 11.10 -20.68
CA GLN A 2 20.67 10.63 -19.84
C GLN A 2 21.16 11.67 -18.80
N GLU A 3 21.34 12.94 -19.16
CA GLU A 3 21.76 13.98 -18.19
C GLU A 3 20.76 14.18 -17.03
N ASN A 4 19.46 14.08 -17.31
CA ASN A 4 18.42 14.22 -16.28
C ASN A 4 18.35 13.03 -15.31
N LYS A 5 18.89 11.83 -15.68
CA LYS A 5 18.89 10.65 -14.78
C LYS A 5 19.77 10.85 -13.54
N ALA A 6 20.78 11.72 -13.63
CA ALA A 6 21.63 12.05 -12.49
C ALA A 6 20.87 12.90 -11.46
N GLN A 7 20.12 13.90 -11.93
CA GLN A 7 19.34 14.82 -11.10
C GLN A 7 18.03 14.21 -10.58
N TYR A 8 17.41 13.30 -11.34
CA TYR A 8 16.12 12.72 -11.03
C TYR A 8 16.20 11.19 -10.93
N PRO A 9 16.43 10.63 -9.73
CA PRO A 9 16.65 9.20 -9.53
C PRO A 9 15.53 8.32 -10.08
N HIS A 10 14.28 8.78 -10.02
CA HIS A 10 13.13 8.05 -10.57
C HIS A 10 13.27 7.74 -12.07
N LEU A 11 13.91 8.62 -12.85
CA LEU A 11 14.12 8.39 -14.29
C LEU A 11 15.05 7.21 -14.58
N ARG A 12 15.91 6.83 -13.62
CA ARG A 12 16.80 5.67 -13.76
C ARG A 12 16.00 4.36 -13.83
N MET A 13 14.89 4.29 -13.11
CA MET A 13 13.99 3.13 -13.12
C MET A 13 13.06 3.18 -14.33
N PHE A 14 12.34 4.29 -14.53
CA PHE A 14 11.28 4.36 -15.54
C PHE A 14 11.79 4.37 -16.98
N ALA A 15 13.03 4.81 -17.22
CA ALA A 15 13.61 4.76 -18.57
C ALA A 15 13.91 3.34 -19.06
N GLU A 16 13.98 2.36 -18.15
CA GLU A 16 14.25 0.96 -18.47
C GLU A 16 12.95 0.13 -18.59
N LEU A 17 11.79 0.77 -18.39
CA LEU A 17 10.47 0.14 -18.47
C LEU A 17 9.72 0.67 -19.68
N ASP A 18 9.40 -0.21 -20.64
CA ASP A 18 8.42 0.11 -21.67
C ASP A 18 7.02 -0.08 -21.11
N LEU A 19 6.49 0.97 -20.46
CA LEU A 19 5.15 0.98 -19.90
C LEU A 19 4.05 1.25 -20.94
N ILE A 20 4.41 1.73 -22.13
CA ILE A 20 3.44 2.09 -23.18
C ILE A 20 2.92 0.83 -23.88
N ALA A 21 3.81 -0.15 -24.11
CA ALA A 21 3.44 -1.42 -24.74
C ALA A 21 2.65 -2.36 -23.80
N GLN A 22 2.59 -2.08 -22.50
CA GLN A 22 1.98 -2.99 -21.51
C GLN A 22 0.46 -2.80 -21.43
N PRO A 23 -0.31 -3.89 -21.26
CA PRO A 23 -1.75 -3.77 -21.04
C PRO A 23 -2.05 -3.14 -19.68
N LEU A 24 -3.21 -2.49 -19.57
CA LEU A 24 -3.60 -1.76 -18.35
C LEU A 24 -3.86 -2.68 -17.14
N ASP A 25 -4.11 -3.96 -17.38
CA ASP A 25 -4.29 -5.01 -16.37
C ASP A 25 -3.05 -5.89 -16.18
N HIS A 26 -1.89 -5.47 -16.71
CA HIS A 26 -0.63 -6.19 -16.54
C HIS A 26 -0.38 -6.52 -15.06
N PRO A 27 0.04 -7.75 -14.70
CA PRO A 27 0.15 -8.18 -13.30
C PRO A 27 1.09 -7.31 -12.45
N VAL A 28 2.17 -6.82 -13.05
CA VAL A 28 3.14 -5.90 -12.42
C VAL A 28 2.78 -4.42 -12.64
N PHE A 29 2.65 -3.99 -13.90
CA PHE A 29 2.51 -2.58 -14.27
C PHE A 29 1.08 -2.02 -14.24
N GLY A 30 0.08 -2.90 -14.13
CA GLY A 30 -1.32 -2.56 -14.29
C GLY A 30 -1.82 -1.49 -13.34
N MET A 31 -2.83 -0.75 -13.77
CA MET A 31 -3.47 0.32 -13.00
C MET A 31 -4.06 -0.20 -11.69
N SER A 32 -4.45 0.71 -10.78
CA SER A 32 -5.19 0.30 -9.58
C SER A 32 -6.44 -0.46 -9.97
N GLN A 33 -6.85 -1.40 -9.13
CA GLN A 33 -8.09 -2.12 -9.38
C GLN A 33 -9.27 -1.16 -9.26
N THR A 34 -10.24 -1.32 -10.13
CA THR A 34 -11.60 -0.81 -9.91
C THR A 34 -12.26 -1.61 -8.78
N SER A 35 -13.27 -1.04 -8.11
CA SER A 35 -14.02 -1.75 -7.06
C SER A 35 -14.61 -3.07 -7.55
N ARG A 36 -15.06 -3.13 -8.81
CA ARG A 36 -15.52 -4.36 -9.46
C ARG A 36 -14.41 -5.40 -9.62
N GLN A 37 -13.26 -5.00 -10.16
CA GLN A 37 -12.11 -5.92 -10.30
C GLN A 37 -11.61 -6.42 -8.95
N PHE A 38 -11.59 -5.55 -7.94
CA PHE A 38 -11.22 -5.91 -6.58
C PHE A 38 -12.19 -6.95 -5.99
N ALA A 39 -13.50 -6.72 -6.13
CA ALA A 39 -14.52 -7.68 -5.71
C ALA A 39 -14.36 -9.04 -6.42
N TYR A 40 -14.02 -9.05 -7.71
CA TYR A 40 -13.82 -10.28 -8.48
C TYR A 40 -12.56 -11.02 -8.03
N ARG A 41 -11.44 -10.30 -7.92
CA ARG A 41 -10.14 -10.86 -7.50
C ARG A 41 -10.22 -11.54 -6.14
N HIS A 42 -10.97 -10.96 -5.22
CA HIS A 42 -11.13 -11.45 -3.86
C HIS A 42 -12.39 -12.30 -3.65
N LEU A 43 -13.16 -12.56 -4.72
CA LEU A 43 -14.41 -13.32 -4.68
C LEU A 43 -15.37 -12.82 -3.59
N LEU A 44 -15.69 -11.52 -3.62
CA LEU A 44 -16.45 -10.82 -2.58
C LEU A 44 -17.96 -10.72 -2.87
N ILE A 45 -18.47 -11.38 -3.89
CA ILE A 45 -19.91 -11.40 -4.23
C ILE A 45 -20.50 -12.72 -3.77
N SER A 46 -21.51 -12.66 -2.89
CA SER A 46 -22.23 -13.81 -2.34
C SER A 46 -23.50 -14.15 -3.10
N GLY A 47 -24.04 -13.22 -3.90
CA GLY A 47 -25.28 -13.41 -4.64
C GLY A 47 -25.52 -12.34 -5.69
N TRP A 48 -26.54 -12.56 -6.50
CA TRP A 48 -26.95 -11.66 -7.58
C TRP A 48 -28.46 -11.49 -7.57
N GLN A 49 -28.94 -10.26 -7.77
CA GLN A 49 -30.35 -9.93 -7.90
C GLN A 49 -30.63 -9.37 -9.29
N GLU A 50 -31.51 -10.04 -10.04
CA GLU A 50 -31.94 -9.56 -11.36
C GLU A 50 -32.72 -8.25 -11.21
N GLN A 51 -32.39 -7.27 -12.04
CA GLN A 51 -33.03 -5.97 -12.10
C GLN A 51 -34.03 -5.91 -13.25
N SER A 52 -34.96 -4.96 -13.21
CA SER A 52 -36.01 -4.78 -14.24
C SER A 52 -35.46 -4.52 -15.65
N ASP A 53 -34.23 -4.03 -15.76
CA ASP A 53 -33.53 -3.77 -17.02
C ASP A 53 -32.66 -4.95 -17.50
N ARG A 54 -32.87 -6.15 -16.93
CA ARG A 54 -32.10 -7.39 -17.19
C ARG A 54 -30.62 -7.30 -16.81
N SER A 55 -30.24 -6.32 -15.99
CA SER A 55 -28.93 -6.27 -15.35
C SER A 55 -28.96 -7.01 -14.01
N TRP A 56 -27.78 -7.17 -13.41
CA TRP A 56 -27.63 -7.82 -12.12
C TRP A 56 -27.06 -6.86 -11.09
N ALA A 57 -27.65 -6.85 -9.90
CA ALA A 57 -27.08 -6.19 -8.73
C ALA A 57 -26.34 -7.22 -7.87
N PRO A 58 -25.03 -7.03 -7.59
CA PRO A 58 -24.28 -7.94 -6.73
C PRO A 58 -24.63 -7.73 -5.26
N THR A 59 -24.69 -8.82 -4.50
CA THR A 59 -24.73 -8.80 -3.04
C THR A 59 -23.31 -9.02 -2.51
N LEU A 60 -22.83 -8.11 -1.67
CA LEU A 60 -21.49 -8.19 -1.09
C LEU A 60 -21.44 -9.25 0.03
N ASP A 61 -20.43 -10.10 0.00
CA ASP A 61 -20.02 -10.92 1.13
C ASP A 61 -19.29 -10.05 2.15
N ARG A 62 -20.04 -9.55 3.15
CA ARG A 62 -19.53 -8.58 4.12
C ARG A 62 -18.48 -9.17 5.06
N GLU A 63 -18.62 -10.44 5.44
CA GLU A 63 -17.68 -11.11 6.34
C GLU A 63 -16.33 -11.29 5.65
N LYS A 64 -16.34 -11.87 4.45
CA LYS A 64 -15.13 -12.04 3.64
C LYS A 64 -14.48 -10.71 3.27
N THR A 65 -15.29 -9.70 2.97
CA THR A 65 -14.80 -8.35 2.70
C THR A 65 -14.09 -7.77 3.92
N THR A 66 -14.67 -7.94 5.11
CA THR A 66 -14.08 -7.50 6.38
C THR A 66 -12.72 -8.17 6.60
N GLU A 67 -12.61 -9.48 6.36
CA GLU A 67 -11.35 -10.20 6.48
C GLU A 67 -10.29 -9.73 5.47
N VAL A 68 -10.68 -9.46 4.21
CA VAL A 68 -9.77 -8.90 3.21
C VAL A 68 -9.29 -7.51 3.62
N MET A 69 -10.18 -6.65 4.11
CA MET A 69 -9.83 -5.30 4.57
C MET A 69 -8.99 -5.32 5.85
N ARG A 70 -9.21 -6.29 6.75
CA ARG A 70 -8.38 -6.49 7.94
C ARG A 70 -6.93 -6.73 7.57
N ARG A 71 -6.67 -7.55 6.55
CA ARG A 71 -5.30 -7.79 6.05
C ARG A 71 -4.62 -6.52 5.53
N GLN A 72 -5.39 -5.55 5.05
CA GLN A 72 -4.84 -4.28 4.58
C GLN A 72 -4.23 -3.45 5.72
N LEU A 73 -4.68 -3.62 6.97
CA LEU A 73 -4.14 -2.91 8.14
C LEU A 73 -2.69 -3.29 8.47
N GLY A 74 -2.24 -4.46 8.01
CA GLY A 74 -0.96 -5.02 8.40
C GLY A 74 -0.98 -5.52 9.86
N GLN A 75 0.20 -5.56 10.47
CA GLN A 75 0.36 -6.04 11.84
C GLN A 75 0.11 -4.92 12.87
N HIS A 76 -0.15 -5.34 14.11
CA HIS A 76 -0.07 -4.43 15.24
C HIS A 76 1.35 -3.90 15.42
N TRP A 77 1.44 -2.62 15.78
CA TRP A 77 2.71 -2.04 16.16
C TRP A 77 3.19 -2.65 17.48
N THR A 78 4.47 -3.00 17.50
CA THR A 78 5.13 -3.59 18.67
C THR A 78 6.53 -3.00 18.81
N ARG A 79 7.38 -3.21 17.81
CA ARG A 79 8.75 -2.69 17.77
C ARG A 79 9.25 -2.55 16.33
N VAL A 80 10.27 -1.72 16.15
CA VAL A 80 10.92 -1.48 14.85
C VAL A 80 11.36 -2.77 14.16
N ALA A 81 11.84 -3.77 14.91
CA ALA A 81 12.33 -5.03 14.35
C ALA A 81 11.24 -5.86 13.63
N ASN A 82 9.96 -5.61 13.95
CA ASN A 82 8.83 -6.35 13.39
C ASN A 82 8.22 -5.67 12.14
N LEU A 83 8.75 -4.50 11.74
CA LEU A 83 8.35 -3.84 10.51
C LEU A 83 8.78 -4.68 9.30
N THR A 84 7.90 -4.76 8.30
CA THR A 84 8.28 -5.28 6.98
C THR A 84 9.32 -4.35 6.32
N PRO A 85 10.05 -4.80 5.30
CA PRO A 85 10.97 -3.93 4.55
C PRO A 85 10.28 -2.66 4.04
N ALA A 86 9.11 -2.77 3.41
CA ALA A 86 8.37 -1.62 2.86
C ALA A 86 7.97 -0.62 3.94
N GLU A 87 7.47 -1.11 5.07
CA GLU A 87 7.09 -0.27 6.21
C GLU A 87 8.33 0.39 6.85
N THR A 88 9.43 -0.33 6.99
CA THR A 88 10.70 0.21 7.52
C THR A 88 11.18 1.38 6.69
N LEU A 89 11.21 1.25 5.36
CA LEU A 89 11.66 2.33 4.47
C LEU A 89 10.77 3.56 4.58
N LEU A 90 9.44 3.38 4.64
CA LEU A 90 8.50 4.49 4.76
C LEU A 90 8.56 5.19 6.11
N VAL A 91 8.72 4.44 7.21
CA VAL A 91 8.93 5.04 8.54
C VAL A 91 10.25 5.80 8.57
N ALA A 92 11.34 5.25 8.03
CA ALA A 92 12.64 5.94 7.99
C ALA A 92 12.60 7.26 7.19
N ILE A 93 11.79 7.33 6.12
CA ILE A 93 11.57 8.57 5.35
C ILE A 93 10.73 9.59 6.13
N ALA A 94 9.61 9.17 6.72
CA ALA A 94 8.64 10.10 7.29
C ALA A 94 8.98 10.56 8.71
N LEU A 95 9.55 9.68 9.54
CA LEU A 95 9.78 9.93 10.95
C LEU A 95 10.68 11.15 11.25
N PRO A 96 11.80 11.39 10.52
CA PRO A 96 12.60 12.58 10.75
C PRO A 96 11.79 13.88 10.49
N ARG A 97 10.93 13.89 9.47
CA ARG A 97 10.02 15.03 9.21
C ARG A 97 8.95 15.17 10.28
N VAL A 98 8.45 14.08 10.85
CA VAL A 98 7.57 14.15 12.04
C VAL A 98 8.28 14.84 13.18
N VAL A 99 9.53 14.50 13.45
CA VAL A 99 10.31 15.15 14.52
C VAL A 99 10.50 16.64 14.22
N ALA A 100 10.85 16.98 12.98
CA ALA A 100 11.00 18.37 12.54
C ALA A 100 9.72 19.24 12.65
N THR A 101 8.54 18.66 12.94
CA THR A 101 7.33 19.44 13.26
C THR A 101 7.33 20.02 14.68
N ASP A 102 8.27 19.62 15.53
CA ASP A 102 8.41 20.18 16.88
C ASP A 102 8.92 21.62 16.81
N THR A 103 8.08 22.55 17.27
CA THR A 103 8.39 23.98 17.31
C THR A 103 9.46 24.34 18.34
N ALA A 104 9.82 23.42 19.24
CA ALA A 104 10.86 23.60 20.23
C ALA A 104 12.26 23.17 19.74
N LEU A 105 12.37 22.58 18.55
CA LEU A 105 13.67 22.24 17.96
C LEU A 105 14.47 23.48 17.60
N ASP A 106 15.78 23.44 17.85
CA ASP A 106 16.68 24.44 17.30
C ASP A 106 16.89 24.23 15.78
N ASP A 107 17.35 25.29 15.11
CA ASP A 107 17.56 25.30 13.66
C ASP A 107 18.49 24.18 13.16
N ASN A 108 19.48 23.79 13.96
CA ASN A 108 20.44 22.76 13.56
C ASN A 108 19.80 21.38 13.62
N ALA A 109 19.06 21.10 14.69
CA ALA A 109 18.32 19.85 14.88
C ALA A 109 17.20 19.70 13.84
N PHE A 110 16.48 20.79 13.54
CA PHE A 110 15.50 20.85 12.46
C PHE A 110 16.14 20.51 11.11
N LYS A 111 17.23 21.20 10.73
CA LYS A 111 17.94 20.96 9.46
C LYS A 111 18.50 19.54 9.37
N ALA A 112 19.02 19.00 10.47
CA ALA A 112 19.52 17.63 10.51
C ALA A 112 18.41 16.60 10.29
N ALA A 113 17.23 16.78 10.92
CA ALA A 113 16.09 15.90 10.73
C ALA A 113 15.54 15.96 9.30
N MET A 114 15.48 17.15 8.69
CA MET A 114 15.10 17.29 7.29
C MET A 114 16.12 16.60 6.36
N ALA A 115 17.42 16.80 6.61
CA ALA A 115 18.50 16.18 5.83
C ALA A 115 18.46 14.65 5.91
N ASP A 116 18.18 14.06 7.08
CA ASP A 116 18.04 12.61 7.23
C ASP A 116 16.87 12.05 6.41
N SER A 117 15.74 12.77 6.35
CA SER A 117 14.60 12.38 5.51
C SER A 117 14.95 12.41 4.02
N ASP A 118 15.59 13.49 3.57
CA ASP A 118 15.98 13.67 2.17
C ASP A 118 17.06 12.66 1.75
N TYR A 119 18.00 12.37 2.66
CA TYR A 119 18.96 11.29 2.52
C TYR A 119 18.26 9.95 2.37
N MET A 120 17.28 9.62 3.21
CA MET A 120 16.56 8.35 3.10
C MET A 120 15.78 8.21 1.80
N VAL A 121 15.20 9.30 1.27
CA VAL A 121 14.57 9.30 -0.05
C VAL A 121 15.58 8.95 -1.14
N ALA A 122 16.74 9.64 -1.16
CA ALA A 122 17.78 9.39 -2.14
C ALA A 122 18.36 7.97 -2.03
N TRP A 123 18.66 7.55 -0.80
CA TRP A 123 19.20 6.23 -0.48
C TRP A 123 18.27 5.11 -0.95
N CYS A 124 16.95 5.25 -0.77
CA CYS A 124 15.98 4.27 -1.24
C CYS A 124 16.04 4.12 -2.76
N TRP A 125 16.09 5.22 -3.52
CA TRP A 125 16.21 5.16 -4.97
C TRP A 125 17.48 4.45 -5.45
N ASP A 126 18.58 4.57 -4.70
CA ASP A 126 19.85 3.90 -5.03
C ASP A 126 19.81 2.38 -4.85
N GLN A 127 18.78 1.85 -4.19
CA GLN A 127 18.56 0.39 -4.07
C GLN A 127 17.90 -0.20 -5.33
N PHE A 128 17.15 0.61 -6.08
CA PHE A 128 16.39 0.13 -7.25
C PHE A 128 17.12 0.43 -8.57
N LYS A 129 18.18 -0.34 -8.81
CA LYS A 129 19.02 -0.20 -10.02
C LYS A 129 18.67 -1.25 -11.05
N ALA A 130 18.37 -0.79 -12.26
CA ALA A 130 18.24 -1.68 -13.39
C ALA A 130 19.59 -2.33 -13.73
N PRO A 131 19.59 -3.61 -14.14
CA PRO A 131 20.79 -4.32 -14.56
C PRO A 131 21.45 -3.65 -15.78
N ALA A 132 22.79 -3.63 -15.81
CA ALA A 132 23.55 -3.00 -16.88
C ALA A 132 23.54 -3.87 -18.15
N GLY A 133 22.87 -3.39 -19.20
CA GLY A 133 22.87 -3.99 -20.54
C GLY A 133 21.68 -4.92 -20.81
N LYS A 134 21.39 -5.14 -22.10
CA LYS A 134 20.41 -6.12 -22.60
C LYS A 134 20.98 -7.54 -22.55
N ALA A 135 21.53 -7.96 -21.40
CA ALA A 135 21.88 -9.36 -21.23
C ALA A 135 20.58 -10.16 -21.19
N GLU A 136 20.47 -11.24 -21.97
CA GLU A 136 19.39 -12.21 -21.85
C GLU A 136 19.36 -12.73 -20.41
N GLN A 137 18.45 -12.18 -19.60
CA GLN A 137 18.26 -12.60 -18.24
C GLN A 137 17.48 -13.91 -18.28
N GLN A 138 18.15 -15.02 -17.95
CA GLN A 138 17.48 -16.25 -17.55
C GLN A 138 16.77 -15.98 -16.22
N GLY A 139 15.47 -15.71 -16.27
CA GLY A 139 14.64 -15.41 -15.09
C GLY A 139 13.56 -14.37 -15.34
N ASP A 140 12.94 -13.87 -14.27
CA ASP A 140 11.99 -12.75 -14.34
C ASP A 140 12.74 -11.45 -14.72
N PRO A 141 12.46 -10.85 -15.90
CA PRO A 141 13.14 -9.62 -16.35
C PRO A 141 12.89 -8.40 -15.45
N TYR A 142 11.95 -8.51 -14.51
CA TYR A 142 11.56 -7.46 -13.58
C TYR A 142 11.98 -7.73 -12.13
N ALA A 143 12.77 -8.78 -11.87
CA ALA A 143 13.22 -9.12 -10.52
C ALA A 143 13.95 -7.95 -9.81
N TRP A 144 14.67 -7.12 -10.57
CA TRP A 144 15.37 -5.92 -10.07
C TRP A 144 14.45 -4.84 -9.49
N LEU A 145 13.14 -4.90 -9.76
CA LEU A 145 12.14 -4.03 -9.14
C LEU A 145 11.81 -4.43 -7.69
N LYS A 146 12.25 -5.62 -7.27
CA LYS A 146 12.12 -6.15 -5.90
C LYS A 146 13.49 -6.57 -5.36
N PRO A 147 14.45 -5.62 -5.25
CA PRO A 147 15.76 -5.93 -4.73
C PRO A 147 15.67 -6.36 -3.26
N GLU A 148 16.63 -7.15 -2.81
CA GLU A 148 16.84 -7.36 -1.38
C GLU A 148 17.46 -6.08 -0.80
N VAL A 149 16.71 -5.38 0.06
CA VAL A 149 17.12 -4.08 0.59
C VAL A 149 17.73 -4.25 1.99
N PRO A 150 18.98 -3.80 2.23
CA PRO A 150 19.56 -3.83 3.57
C PRO A 150 18.82 -2.89 4.51
N LEU A 151 18.42 -3.38 5.70
CA LEU A 151 17.57 -2.61 6.62
C LEU A 151 18.33 -1.90 7.74
N GLU A 152 19.65 -2.09 7.86
CA GLU A 152 20.45 -1.51 8.94
C GLU A 152 20.42 0.02 8.94
N GLU A 153 20.64 0.63 7.77
CA GLU A 153 20.63 2.09 7.60
C GLU A 153 19.23 2.70 7.89
N PRO A 154 18.13 2.22 7.26
CA PRO A 154 16.78 2.65 7.64
C PRO A 154 16.49 2.50 9.13
N ARG A 155 16.88 1.37 9.75
CA ARG A 155 16.63 1.11 11.17
C ARG A 155 17.43 2.04 12.08
N ALA A 156 18.66 2.39 11.72
CA ALA A 156 19.47 3.35 12.45
C ALA A 156 18.81 4.74 12.47
N ILE A 157 18.32 5.22 11.32
CA ILE A 157 17.55 6.47 11.24
C ILE A 157 16.29 6.41 12.10
N ILE A 158 15.55 5.30 12.08
CA ILE A 158 14.37 5.15 12.92
C ILE A 158 14.74 5.23 14.41
N GLN A 159 15.76 4.49 14.83
CA GLN A 159 16.20 4.45 16.23
C GLN A 159 16.64 5.81 16.76
N LYS A 160 17.24 6.66 15.90
CA LYS A 160 17.62 8.03 16.23
C LYS A 160 16.44 8.89 16.69
N TYR A 161 15.26 8.70 16.10
CA TYR A 161 14.11 9.60 16.25
C TYR A 161 12.89 8.98 16.97
N ILE A 162 12.80 7.66 17.07
CA ILE A 162 11.57 6.97 17.52
C ILE A 162 11.13 7.36 18.94
N LYS A 163 12.07 7.75 19.81
CA LYS A 163 11.82 8.16 21.20
C LYS A 163 11.38 9.62 21.33
N HIS A 164 11.37 10.39 20.24
CA HIS A 164 10.98 11.80 20.26
C HIS A 164 9.51 11.95 20.70
N PRO A 165 9.12 13.01 21.44
CA PRO A 165 7.73 13.22 21.86
C PRO A 165 6.71 13.16 20.73
N ASN A 166 6.95 13.87 19.61
CA ASN A 166 6.05 13.84 18.44
C ASN A 166 5.91 12.43 17.82
N ALA A 167 7.00 11.67 17.76
CA ALA A 167 6.97 10.30 17.28
C ALA A 167 6.17 9.40 18.22
N SER A 168 6.45 9.51 19.52
CA SER A 168 5.76 8.77 20.58
C SER A 168 4.26 9.08 20.56
N ALA A 169 3.85 10.34 20.40
CA ALA A 169 2.43 10.72 20.35
C ALA A 169 1.69 9.95 19.24
N ILE A 170 2.28 9.83 18.05
CA ILE A 170 1.69 9.04 16.95
C ILE A 170 1.63 7.55 17.31
N LEU A 171 2.71 6.99 17.86
CA LEU A 171 2.78 5.57 18.22
C LEU A 171 1.74 5.18 19.29
N HIS A 172 1.37 6.09 20.19
CA HIS A 172 0.33 5.82 21.21
C HIS A 172 -1.08 6.01 20.66
N ALA A 173 -1.25 6.88 19.65
CA ALA A 173 -2.55 7.19 19.05
C ALA A 173 -3.02 6.15 18.02
N HIS A 174 -2.14 5.26 17.55
CA HIS A 174 -2.44 4.31 16.47
C HIS A 174 -1.93 2.89 16.79
N ALA A 175 -2.77 1.88 16.58
CA ALA A 175 -2.51 0.48 16.94
C ALA A 175 -1.81 -0.32 15.84
N PHE A 176 -2.06 0.00 14.56
CA PHE A 176 -1.56 -0.75 13.41
C PHE A 176 -0.38 -0.03 12.75
N VAL A 177 0.58 -0.80 12.26
CA VAL A 177 1.78 -0.24 11.60
C VAL A 177 1.39 0.69 10.45
N ARG A 178 0.42 0.28 9.62
CA ARG A 178 0.03 1.07 8.45
C ARG A 178 -0.80 2.31 8.81
N THR A 179 -1.53 2.34 9.92
CA THR A 179 -2.19 3.56 10.40
C THR A 179 -1.18 4.52 11.05
N ILE A 180 -0.15 4.00 11.72
CA ILE A 180 1.00 4.80 12.18
C ILE A 180 1.70 5.46 10.99
N ILE A 181 2.02 4.71 9.92
CA ILE A 181 2.63 5.28 8.72
C ILE A 181 1.72 6.33 8.10
N PHE A 182 0.41 6.08 8.06
CA PHE A 182 -0.58 7.06 7.60
C PHE A 182 -0.47 8.38 8.39
N ALA A 183 -0.45 8.30 9.71
CA ALA A 183 -0.31 9.44 10.62
C ALA A 183 1.04 10.16 10.46
N MET A 184 2.15 9.41 10.34
CA MET A 184 3.48 9.98 10.15
C MET A 184 3.57 10.79 8.86
N PHE A 185 3.06 10.27 7.74
CA PHE A 185 3.03 11.01 6.48
C PHE A 185 2.07 12.21 6.53
N PHE A 186 0.95 12.09 7.23
CA PHE A 186 0.04 13.21 7.43
C PHE A 186 0.72 14.36 8.20
N GLN A 187 1.46 14.04 9.28
CA GLN A 187 2.22 15.02 10.05
C GLN A 187 3.43 15.57 9.28
N ALA A 188 4.21 14.72 8.61
CA ALA A 188 5.37 15.12 7.82
C ALA A 188 5.01 16.11 6.70
N ARG A 189 3.83 15.97 6.10
CA ARG A 189 3.33 16.88 5.05
C ARG A 189 2.89 18.25 5.57
N ARG A 190 2.88 18.49 6.89
CA ARG A 190 2.63 19.83 7.46
C ARG A 190 3.81 20.78 7.30
N LEU A 191 5.04 20.24 7.20
CA LEU A 191 6.25 21.04 7.00
C LEU A 191 6.47 21.46 5.54
N GLY A 192 5.87 20.74 4.60
CA GLY A 192 6.08 20.97 3.18
C GLY A 192 5.71 19.74 2.36
N VAL A 193 6.09 19.77 1.09
CA VAL A 193 5.71 18.73 0.13
C VAL A 193 6.55 17.47 0.38
N LEU A 194 5.88 16.34 0.63
CA LEU A 194 6.44 14.99 0.58
C LEU A 194 5.53 14.15 -0.34
N PRO A 195 5.71 14.28 -1.66
CA PRO A 195 4.79 13.67 -2.61
C PRO A 195 5.07 12.16 -2.69
N PRO A 196 4.04 11.32 -2.89
CA PRO A 196 4.26 9.88 -3.12
C PRO A 196 5.20 9.57 -4.29
N ALA A 197 5.39 10.51 -5.23
CA ALA A 197 6.33 10.38 -6.33
C ALA A 197 7.77 10.09 -5.89
N GLU A 198 8.19 10.57 -4.71
CA GLU A 198 9.51 10.29 -4.14
C GLU A 198 9.68 8.83 -3.71
N MET A 199 8.59 8.11 -3.53
CA MET A 199 8.57 6.70 -3.16
C MET A 199 7.91 5.84 -4.23
N ARG A 200 7.95 6.28 -5.50
CA ARG A 200 7.25 5.59 -6.60
C ARG A 200 7.81 4.19 -6.89
N TRP A 201 9.05 3.90 -6.48
CA TRP A 201 9.61 2.55 -6.47
C TRP A 201 8.75 1.56 -5.66
N MET A 202 8.04 2.05 -4.63
CA MET A 202 7.16 1.23 -3.79
C MET A 202 6.08 0.54 -4.62
N ARG A 203 5.62 1.16 -5.73
CA ARG A 203 4.64 0.56 -6.63
C ARG A 203 5.02 -0.85 -7.08
N PHE A 204 6.30 -1.09 -7.31
CA PHE A 204 6.81 -2.36 -7.79
C PHE A 204 7.36 -3.23 -6.66
N PHE A 205 7.93 -2.60 -5.62
CA PHE A 205 8.44 -3.28 -4.44
C PHE A 205 7.33 -3.92 -3.60
N ASP A 206 6.35 -3.12 -3.16
CA ASP A 206 5.18 -3.53 -2.40
C ASP A 206 3.96 -2.72 -2.88
N ARG A 207 3.18 -3.37 -3.75
CA ARG A 207 2.02 -2.76 -4.40
C ARG A 207 0.93 -2.36 -3.41
N ASP A 208 0.71 -3.15 -2.37
CA ASP A 208 -0.32 -2.87 -1.37
C ASP A 208 0.07 -1.64 -0.56
N MET A 209 1.34 -1.57 -0.15
CA MET A 209 1.85 -0.41 0.57
C MET A 209 1.90 0.86 -0.30
N TRP A 210 2.14 0.73 -1.61
CA TRP A 210 2.02 1.86 -2.54
C TRP A 210 0.62 2.46 -2.55
N TYR A 211 -0.44 1.63 -2.61
CA TYR A 211 -1.81 2.13 -2.60
C TYR A 211 -2.24 2.64 -1.22
N ALA A 212 -1.67 2.11 -0.13
CA ALA A 212 -1.79 2.72 1.19
C ALA A 212 -1.22 4.15 1.20
N LEU A 213 0.02 4.33 0.74
CA LEU A 213 0.68 5.65 0.64
C LEU A 213 -0.09 6.64 -0.25
N GLN A 214 -0.61 6.18 -1.38
CA GLN A 214 -1.40 6.98 -2.32
C GLN A 214 -2.76 7.40 -1.77
N THR A 215 -3.29 6.66 -0.79
CA THR A 215 -4.56 6.96 -0.11
C THR A 215 -4.40 8.09 0.91
N ILE A 216 -3.20 8.35 1.41
CA ILE A 216 -2.93 9.39 2.41
C ILE A 216 -3.33 10.77 1.89
N GLY A 217 -4.27 11.41 2.58
CA GLY A 217 -4.81 12.73 2.24
C GLY A 217 -6.00 12.72 1.28
N ARG A 218 -6.44 11.55 0.80
CA ARG A 218 -7.66 11.41 0.00
C ARG A 218 -8.88 11.20 0.87
N GLN A 219 -10.03 11.69 0.41
CA GLN A 219 -11.34 11.44 1.05
C GLN A 219 -11.88 10.03 0.74
N ALA A 220 -11.49 9.46 -0.41
CA ALA A 220 -11.81 8.10 -0.81
C ALA A 220 -10.52 7.36 -1.20
N GLY A 221 -10.32 6.19 -0.61
CA GLY A 221 -9.16 5.33 -0.87
C GLY A 221 -9.31 4.47 -2.12
N PHE A 222 -8.18 3.96 -2.60
CA PHE A 222 -8.17 2.89 -3.61
C PHE A 222 -8.73 1.61 -2.98
N PRO A 223 -9.39 0.70 -3.74
CA PRO A 223 -9.91 -0.57 -3.21
C PRO A 223 -8.86 -1.45 -2.51
N GLU A 224 -7.58 -1.29 -2.86
CA GLU A 224 -6.47 -1.96 -2.21
C GLU A 224 -6.17 -1.48 -0.77
N ALA A 225 -6.66 -0.31 -0.33
CA ALA A 225 -6.35 0.28 0.98
C ALA A 225 -7.52 0.94 1.77
N PRO A 226 -8.82 0.65 1.54
CA PRO A 226 -9.90 1.32 2.27
C PRO A 226 -9.94 0.94 3.75
N GLY A 227 -9.48 -0.26 4.14
CA GLY A 227 -9.46 -0.70 5.53
C GLY A 227 -8.55 0.18 6.38
N ILE A 228 -7.37 0.56 5.86
CA ILE A 228 -6.42 1.46 6.52
C ILE A 228 -7.05 2.82 6.75
N LEU A 229 -7.66 3.41 5.71
CA LEU A 229 -8.30 4.71 5.81
C LEU A 229 -9.44 4.71 6.83
N SER A 230 -10.32 3.70 6.78
CA SER A 230 -11.43 3.55 7.73
C SER A 230 -10.91 3.51 9.17
N HIS A 231 -9.98 2.62 9.45
CA HIS A 231 -9.48 2.44 10.81
C HIS A 231 -8.69 3.67 11.31
N PHE A 232 -7.85 4.26 10.46
CA PHE A 232 -7.13 5.50 10.79
C PHE A 232 -8.10 6.62 11.19
N LEU A 233 -9.20 6.82 10.45
CA LEU A 233 -10.20 7.84 10.78
C LEU A 233 -10.93 7.54 12.09
N TYR A 234 -11.17 6.27 12.42
CA TYR A 234 -11.72 5.88 13.72
C TYR A 234 -10.76 6.19 14.87
N GLU A 235 -9.48 5.86 14.73
CA GLU A 235 -8.45 6.20 15.72
C GLU A 235 -8.32 7.72 15.91
N CYS A 236 -8.29 8.49 14.81
CA CYS A 236 -8.28 9.96 14.88
C CYS A 236 -9.53 10.52 15.58
N LYS A 237 -10.71 9.94 15.34
CA LYS A 237 -11.96 10.37 15.99
C LYS A 237 -11.99 10.00 17.47
N ALA A 238 -11.46 8.83 17.83
CA ALA A 238 -11.39 8.36 19.22
C ALA A 238 -10.30 9.08 20.02
N GLY A 239 -9.24 9.56 19.36
CA GLY A 239 -8.07 10.17 20.00
C GLY A 239 -7.15 9.15 20.70
N VAL A 240 -7.37 7.86 20.47
CA VAL A 240 -6.62 6.74 21.07
C VAL A 240 -6.46 5.62 20.05
N SER A 241 -5.45 4.77 20.27
CA SER A 241 -5.24 3.55 19.49
C SER A 241 -6.38 2.55 19.72
N LEU A 242 -6.83 1.90 18.65
CA LEU A 242 -7.90 0.91 18.69
C LEU A 242 -7.36 -0.46 18.28
N ALA A 243 -7.22 -1.38 19.23
CA ALA A 243 -6.72 -2.73 18.93
C ALA A 243 -7.67 -3.50 18.00
N GLU A 244 -8.99 -3.27 18.13
CA GLU A 244 -9.98 -3.93 17.28
C GLU A 244 -10.16 -3.19 15.95
N PRO A 245 -9.99 -3.88 14.79
CA PRO A 245 -10.22 -3.30 13.48
C PRO A 245 -11.60 -2.67 13.32
N GLN A 246 -11.62 -1.39 12.92
CA GLN A 246 -12.86 -0.64 12.66
C GLN A 246 -13.04 -0.46 11.15
N LEU A 247 -13.77 -1.40 10.53
CA LEU A 247 -13.80 -1.59 9.08
C LEU A 247 -15.19 -1.39 8.44
N ASP A 248 -16.23 -1.09 9.23
CA ASP A 248 -17.61 -0.94 8.73
C ASP A 248 -17.71 0.08 7.58
N LYS A 249 -17.00 1.22 7.69
CA LYS A 249 -17.00 2.26 6.65
C LYS A 249 -16.30 1.84 5.38
N ALA A 250 -15.23 1.05 5.49
CA ALA A 250 -14.55 0.49 4.33
C ALA A 250 -15.48 -0.50 3.58
N VAL A 251 -16.16 -1.38 4.32
CA VAL A 251 -17.10 -2.37 3.75
C VAL A 251 -18.28 -1.66 3.06
N ASN A 252 -18.90 -0.69 3.74
CA ASN A 252 -19.98 0.12 3.18
C ASN A 252 -19.54 0.89 1.93
N GLY A 253 -18.32 1.44 1.96
CA GLY A 253 -17.73 2.15 0.82
C GLY A 253 -17.55 1.24 -0.40
N LEU A 254 -17.10 0.01 -0.20
CA LEU A 254 -16.96 -0.97 -1.28
C LEU A 254 -18.32 -1.39 -1.84
N GLU A 255 -19.29 -1.68 -0.98
CA GLU A 255 -20.66 -2.04 -1.36
C GLU A 255 -21.31 -0.95 -2.24
N LEU A 256 -21.23 0.31 -1.80
CA LEU A 256 -21.71 1.46 -2.55
C LEU A 256 -20.97 1.63 -3.88
N ALA A 257 -19.64 1.47 -3.88
CA ALA A 257 -18.86 1.58 -5.11
C ALA A 257 -19.20 0.45 -6.10
N MET A 258 -19.53 -0.75 -5.62
CA MET A 258 -19.94 -1.88 -6.45
C MET A 258 -21.32 -1.69 -7.06
N SER A 259 -22.27 -1.10 -6.33
CA SER A 259 -23.63 -0.85 -6.83
C SER A 259 -23.69 0.22 -7.92
N ALA A 260 -22.65 1.04 -8.06
CA ALA A 260 -22.53 2.02 -9.14
C ALA A 260 -22.27 1.40 -10.53
N TYR A 261 -21.92 0.11 -10.60
CA TYR A 261 -21.71 -0.59 -11.87
C TYR A 261 -22.97 -1.29 -12.32
N LYS A 262 -23.24 -1.25 -13.63
CA LYS A 262 -24.20 -2.14 -14.28
C LYS A 262 -23.52 -3.46 -14.63
N TYR A 263 -24.01 -4.58 -14.11
CA TYR A 263 -23.48 -5.91 -14.41
C TYR A 263 -24.34 -6.60 -15.46
N SER A 264 -23.71 -7.03 -16.54
CA SER A 264 -24.36 -7.85 -17.56
C SER A 264 -24.42 -9.32 -17.15
N GLU A 265 -25.25 -10.11 -17.83
CA GLU A 265 -25.25 -11.57 -17.73
C GLU A 265 -23.84 -12.16 -17.96
N ALA A 266 -23.07 -11.59 -18.88
CA ALA A 266 -21.71 -12.03 -19.17
C ALA A 266 -20.76 -11.76 -17.98
N ASP A 267 -20.94 -10.66 -17.27
CA ASP A 267 -20.12 -10.33 -16.09
C ASP A 267 -20.43 -11.28 -14.93
N LYS A 268 -21.72 -11.56 -14.68
CA LYS A 268 -22.16 -12.57 -13.72
C LYS A 268 -21.54 -13.93 -14.01
N LYS A 269 -21.69 -14.44 -15.24
CA LYS A 269 -21.11 -15.73 -15.66
C LYS A 269 -19.60 -15.78 -15.49
N ARG A 270 -18.90 -14.68 -15.80
CA ARG A 270 -17.45 -14.57 -15.62
C ARG A 270 -17.05 -14.69 -14.15
N TYR A 271 -17.80 -14.04 -13.25
CA TYR A 271 -17.56 -14.15 -11.82
C TYR A 271 -17.82 -15.57 -11.30
N GLU A 272 -18.93 -16.20 -11.70
CA GLU A 272 -19.28 -17.57 -11.30
C GLU A 272 -18.24 -18.59 -11.79
N ALA A 273 -17.75 -18.45 -13.02
CA ALA A 273 -16.67 -19.28 -13.54
C ALA A 273 -15.37 -19.11 -12.73
N LEU A 274 -14.97 -17.87 -12.41
CA LEU A 274 -13.80 -17.59 -11.58
C LEU A 274 -13.95 -18.21 -10.18
N GLN A 275 -15.15 -18.16 -9.61
CA GLN A 275 -15.44 -18.74 -8.31
C GLN A 275 -15.31 -20.27 -8.34
N GLN A 276 -15.84 -20.93 -9.37
CA GLN A 276 -15.72 -22.38 -9.56
C GLN A 276 -14.25 -22.82 -9.74
N GLU A 277 -13.48 -22.09 -10.56
CA GLU A 277 -12.06 -22.35 -10.78
C GLU A 277 -11.27 -22.30 -9.47
N ARG A 278 -11.51 -21.27 -8.64
CA ARG A 278 -10.82 -21.10 -7.36
C ARG A 278 -11.21 -22.16 -6.32
N TYR A 279 -12.48 -22.58 -6.29
CA TYR A 279 -12.90 -23.67 -5.42
C TYR A 279 -12.28 -25.01 -5.83
N ALA A 280 -12.25 -25.31 -7.13
CA ALA A 280 -11.59 -26.51 -7.64
C ALA A 280 -10.09 -26.53 -7.30
N ALA A 281 -9.39 -25.40 -7.49
CA ALA A 281 -7.98 -25.28 -7.14
C ALA A 281 -7.72 -25.48 -5.63
N ALA A 282 -8.58 -24.91 -4.77
CA ALA A 282 -8.45 -25.07 -3.31
C ALA A 282 -8.72 -26.51 -2.86
N GLN A 283 -9.69 -27.20 -3.48
CA GLN A 283 -9.96 -28.61 -3.20
C GLN A 283 -8.80 -29.51 -3.66
N GLY A 284 -8.22 -29.24 -4.83
CA GLY A 284 -7.03 -29.97 -5.32
C GLY A 284 -5.84 -29.81 -4.39
N ALA A 285 -5.53 -28.58 -3.95
CA ALA A 285 -4.43 -28.32 -3.02
C ALA A 285 -4.64 -29.01 -1.66
N ALA A 286 -5.87 -29.03 -1.13
CA ALA A 286 -6.18 -29.72 0.12
C ALA A 286 -6.07 -31.26 0.00
N LEU A 287 -6.32 -31.81 -1.18
CA LEU A 287 -6.12 -33.24 -1.45
C LEU A 287 -4.63 -33.58 -1.55
N ASP A 288 -3.81 -32.73 -2.18
CA ASP A 288 -2.36 -32.92 -2.27
C ASP A 288 -1.66 -32.78 -0.91
N GLU A 289 -2.08 -31.83 -0.06
CA GLU A 289 -1.56 -31.68 1.31
C GLU A 289 -2.01 -32.80 2.26
N GLY A 290 -3.13 -33.47 1.98
CA GLY A 290 -3.61 -34.62 2.75
C GLY A 290 -2.96 -35.97 2.39
N VAL A 291 -2.13 -36.00 1.34
CA VAL A 291 -1.43 -37.20 0.83
C VAL A 291 0.09 -37.15 1.13
N ALA A 292 0.60 -36.02 1.65
CA ALA A 292 1.98 -35.84 2.12
C ALA A 292 2.10 -36.10 3.63
#